data_AF-A0A3R9U844-F1
#
_entry.id   AF-A0A3R9U844-F1
#
_cell.length_a   1.000
_cell.length_b   1.000
_cell.length_c   1.000
_cell.angle_alpha   90.00
_cell.angle_beta   90.00
_cell.angle_gamma   90.00
#
_symmetry.space_group_name_H-M   'P 1'
#
loop_
_entity.id
_entity.type
_entity.pdbx_description
1 polymer ?
#
loop_
_entity_poly.entity_id
_entity_poly.type
_entity_poly.pdbx_seq_one_letter_code
_entity_poly.pdbx_strand_id
1 'polypeptide(L)'
;MGPIHHFHLDVRGHSVTVNLDCGRHGTAELLIDGKETGRAEAHGTRALLIRGELPTDPPVPVRVDITLGPDEPCCVAFVDGRPTLMPARPF
;
A
#
# COMPACT_ATOMS: atom_id res chain seq x y z
N MET A 1 -12.19 -16.33 -3.39
CA MET A 1 -11.08 -15.53 -2.84
C MET A 1 -10.20 -15.15 -4.01
N GLY A 2 -9.94 -13.86 -4.22
CA GLY A 2 -8.96 -13.44 -5.22
C GLY A 2 -7.54 -13.68 -4.71
N PRO A 3 -6.51 -13.49 -5.55
CA PRO A 3 -5.14 -13.48 -5.06
C PRO A 3 -4.96 -12.32 -4.07
N ILE A 4 -4.28 -12.61 -2.97
CA ILE A 4 -3.92 -11.60 -1.97
C ILE A 4 -2.44 -11.28 -2.17
N HIS A 5 -2.13 -10.00 -2.34
CA HIS A 5 -0.77 -9.50 -2.46
C HIS A 5 -0.39 -8.72 -1.22
N HIS A 6 0.86 -8.90 -0.79
CA HIS A 6 1.43 -8.19 0.34
C HIS A 6 2.63 -7.39 -0.13
N PHE A 7 2.66 -6.10 0.19
CA PHE A 7 3.78 -5.22 -0.10
C PHE A 7 4.31 -4.65 1.20
N HIS A 8 5.62 -4.54 1.31
CA HIS A 8 6.24 -4.09 2.54
C HIS A 8 7.51 -3.28 2.27
N LEU A 9 7.63 -2.15 2.96
CA LEU A 9 8.75 -1.23 2.89
C LEU A 9 9.07 -0.70 4.28
N ASP A 10 10.34 -0.79 4.67
CA ASP A 10 10.86 -0.08 5.83
C ASP A 10 11.33 1.32 5.42
N VAL A 11 10.79 2.36 6.05
CA VAL A 11 11.13 3.76 5.73
C VAL A 11 11.11 4.63 6.99
N ARG A 12 12.19 5.41 7.19
CA ARG A 12 12.39 6.25 8.38
C ARG A 12 12.25 5.50 9.73
N GLY A 13 12.55 4.20 9.74
CA GLY A 13 12.41 3.36 10.95
C GLY A 13 11.00 2.86 11.23
N HIS A 14 10.05 3.12 10.32
CA HIS A 14 8.67 2.64 10.38
C HIS A 14 8.40 1.60 9.30
N SER A 15 7.58 0.62 9.65
CA SER A 15 7.11 -0.39 8.70
C SER A 15 5.89 0.13 7.97
N VAL A 16 5.96 0.21 6.64
CA VAL A 16 4.83 0.54 5.77
C VAL A 16 4.43 -0.71 5.01
N THR A 17 3.21 -1.16 5.23
CA THR A 17 2.70 -2.42 4.70
C THR A 17 1.40 -2.17 3.97
N VAL A 18 1.21 -2.84 2.83
CA VAL A 18 -0.02 -2.77 2.04
C VAL A 18 -0.51 -4.19 1.79
N ASN A 19 -1.72 -4.48 2.26
CA ASN A 19 -2.43 -5.71 1.93
C ASN A 19 -3.42 -5.41 0.81
N LEU A 20 -3.38 -6.20 -0.26
CA LEU A 20 -4.26 -6.03 -1.41
C LEU A 20 -5.00 -7.35 -1.68
N ASP A 21 -6.31 -7.36 -1.46
CA ASP A 21 -7.21 -8.40 -1.94
C ASP A 21 -7.70 -8.01 -3.35
N CYS A 22 -7.38 -8.83 -4.36
CA CYS A 22 -7.82 -8.62 -5.75
C CYS A 22 -9.12 -9.37 -6.10
N GLY A 23 -9.92 -9.75 -5.10
CA GLY A 23 -11.23 -10.36 -5.28
C GLY A 23 -12.26 -9.44 -5.96
N ARG A 24 -13.46 -9.99 -6.23
CA ARG A 24 -14.58 -9.26 -6.88
C ARG A 24 -15.01 -7.99 -6.12
N HIS A 25 -14.83 -7.98 -4.80
CA HIS A 25 -15.01 -6.84 -3.90
C HIS A 25 -13.72 -6.62 -3.11
N GLY A 26 -12.60 -6.57 -3.83
CA GLY A 26 -11.28 -6.47 -3.25
C GLY A 26 -11.11 -5.21 -2.42
N THR A 27 -10.17 -5.24 -1.48
CA THR A 27 -9.78 -4.07 -0.70
C THR A 27 -8.28 -3.96 -0.59
N ALA A 28 -7.80 -2.74 -0.52
CA ALA A 28 -6.42 -2.43 -0.23
C ALA A 28 -6.34 -1.72 1.13
N GLU A 29 -5.50 -2.23 2.02
CA GLU A 29 -5.32 -1.72 3.39
C GLU A 29 -3.87 -1.26 3.57
N LEU A 30 -3.68 -0.07 4.11
CA LEU A 30 -2.38 0.51 4.43
C LEU A 30 -2.16 0.43 5.94
N LEU A 31 -1.09 -0.23 6.33
CA LEU A 31 -0.66 -0.35 7.72
C LEU A 31 0.67 0.37 7.92
N ILE A 32 0.75 1.12 9.02
CA ILE A 32 1.98 1.77 9.49
C ILE A 32 2.27 1.22 10.88
N ASP A 33 3.42 0.58 11.05
CA ASP A 33 3.81 -0.15 12.27
C ASP A 33 2.76 -1.19 12.72
N GLY A 34 2.10 -1.82 11.75
CA GLY A 34 1.05 -2.82 11.98
C GLY A 34 -0.33 -2.25 12.33
N LYS A 35 -0.48 -0.92 12.37
CA LYS A 35 -1.78 -0.25 12.57
C LYS A 35 -2.36 0.19 11.23
N GLU A 36 -3.62 -0.13 10.96
CA GLU A 36 -4.33 0.40 9.80
C GLU A 36 -4.42 1.93 9.87
N THR A 37 -3.94 2.59 8.82
CA THR A 37 -3.96 4.06 8.68
C THR A 37 -4.77 4.51 7.47
N GLY A 38 -5.07 3.61 6.54
CA GLY A 38 -5.91 3.90 5.39
C GLY A 38 -6.44 2.64 4.72
N ARG A 39 -7.55 2.79 3.99
CA ARG A 39 -8.20 1.71 3.23
C ARG A 39 -8.78 2.27 1.94
N ALA A 40 -8.73 1.49 0.87
CA ALA A 40 -9.41 1.77 -0.39
C ALA A 40 -10.09 0.51 -0.94
N GLU A 41 -11.20 0.69 -1.66
CA GLU A 41 -11.89 -0.40 -2.32
C GLU A 41 -11.28 -0.66 -3.70
N ALA A 42 -10.90 -1.92 -3.95
CA ALA A 42 -10.33 -2.37 -5.21
C ALA A 42 -11.45 -2.83 -6.16
N HIS A 43 -12.03 -1.88 -6.90
CA HIS A 43 -13.05 -2.18 -7.92
C HIS A 43 -12.42 -2.29 -9.31
N GLY A 44 -12.32 -3.52 -9.81
CA GLY A 44 -11.85 -3.80 -11.17
C GLY A 44 -10.34 -3.58 -11.34
N THR A 45 -9.91 -3.09 -12.51
CA THR A 45 -8.49 -2.92 -12.89
C THR A 45 -7.98 -1.49 -12.72
N ARG A 46 -8.68 -0.65 -11.94
CA ARG A 46 -8.30 0.76 -11.77
C ARG A 46 -7.14 0.89 -10.78
N ALA A 47 -6.27 1.86 -11.01
CA ALA A 47 -5.27 2.26 -10.02
C ALA A 47 -5.94 2.71 -8.71
N LEU A 48 -5.38 2.29 -7.58
CA LEU A 48 -5.85 2.62 -6.24
C LEU A 48 -4.89 3.60 -5.59
N LEU A 49 -5.45 4.48 -4.76
CA LEU A 49 -4.70 5.46 -4.00
C LEU A 49 -5.12 5.38 -2.55
N ILE A 50 -4.14 5.17 -1.67
CA ILE A 50 -4.33 5.18 -0.21
C ILE A 50 -3.44 6.24 0.40
N ARG A 51 -3.94 6.93 1.42
CA ARG A 51 -3.17 7.93 2.18
C ARG A 51 -3.05 7.48 3.62
N GLY A 52 -1.91 7.81 4.23
CA GLY A 52 -1.60 7.58 5.63
C GLY A 52 -0.52 8.56 6.08
N GLU A 53 -0.06 8.43 7.32
CA GLU A 53 0.97 9.29 7.90
C GLU A 53 1.91 8.48 8.78
N LEU A 54 3.21 8.66 8.63
CA LEU A 54 4.19 8.09 9.55
C LEU A 54 4.13 8.85 10.88
N PRO A 55 4.18 8.14 12.03
CA PRO A 55 4.14 8.74 13.36
C PRO A 55 5.51 9.33 13.76
N THR A 56 6.05 10.21 12.90
CA THR A 56 7.27 10.99 13.16
C THR A 56 6.90 12.37 13.76
N ASP A 57 7.90 13.13 14.23
CA ASP A 57 7.72 14.52 14.65
C ASP A 57 8.57 15.46 13.76
N PRO A 58 7.96 16.24 12.84
CA PRO A 58 6.53 16.30 12.52
C PRO A 58 6.03 15.04 11.78
N PRO A 59 4.71 14.75 11.78
CA PRO A 59 4.14 13.64 11.02
C PRO A 59 4.45 13.75 9.52
N VAL A 60 4.81 12.63 8.90
CA VAL A 60 5.20 12.60 7.49
C VAL A 60 4.11 11.97 6.66
N PRO A 61 3.55 12.67 5.65
CA PRO A 61 2.51 12.11 4.81
C PRO A 61 3.06 10.98 3.94
N VAL A 62 2.29 9.90 3.87
CA VAL A 62 2.51 8.76 2.99
C VAL A 62 1.34 8.65 2.04
N ARG A 63 1.64 8.51 0.75
CA ARG A 63 0.66 8.16 -0.26
C ARG A 63 1.12 6.88 -0.94
N VAL A 64 0.23 5.92 -1.08
CA VAL A 64 0.49 4.69 -1.80
C VAL A 64 -0.35 4.68 -3.07
N ASP A 65 0.31 4.50 -4.20
CA ASP A 65 -0.33 4.27 -5.49
C ASP A 65 -0.14 2.80 -5.89
N ILE A 66 -1.25 2.12 -6.14
CA ILE A 66 -1.28 0.70 -6.52
C ILE A 66 -1.81 0.60 -7.94
N THR A 67 -1.04 -0.01 -8.83
CA THR A 67 -1.46 -0.28 -10.21
C THR A 67 -1.76 -1.76 -10.37
N LEU A 68 -3.01 -2.07 -10.71
CA LEU A 68 -3.46 -3.44 -11.01
C LEU A 68 -3.12 -3.76 -12.47
N GLY A 69 -2.00 -4.45 -12.70
CA GLY A 69 -1.56 -4.90 -14.02
C GLY A 69 -2.05 -6.30 -14.36
N PRO A 70 -1.89 -6.74 -15.63
CA PRO A 70 -2.29 -8.08 -16.07
C PRO A 70 -1.43 -9.21 -15.47
N ASP A 71 -0.17 -8.93 -15.12
CA ASP A 71 0.77 -9.93 -14.59
C ASP A 71 0.80 -9.91 -13.06
N GLU A 72 1.22 -8.79 -12.45
CA GLU A 72 1.28 -8.62 -11.01
C GLU A 72 1.00 -7.16 -10.62
N PRO A 73 0.30 -6.90 -9.50
CA PRO A 73 0.13 -5.54 -9.00
C PRO A 73 1.46 -4.90 -8.63
N CYS A 74 1.61 -3.62 -8.98
CA CYS A 74 2.76 -2.80 -8.62
C CYS A 74 2.35 -1.78 -7.57
N CYS A 75 3.15 -1.64 -6.51
CA CYS A 75 2.86 -0.75 -5.38
C CYS A 75 4.01 0.26 -5.20
N VAL A 76 3.67 1.55 -5.22
CA VAL A 76 4.63 2.65 -5.06
C VAL A 76 4.22 3.53 -3.89
N ALA A 77 5.11 3.68 -2.91
CA ALA A 77 4.93 4.60 -1.81
C ALA A 77 5.62 5.94 -2.10
N PHE A 78 4.88 7.03 -1.94
CA PHE A 78 5.37 8.40 -1.92
C PHE A 78 5.50 8.83 -0.47
N VAL A 79 6.73 8.93 0.01
CA VAL A 79 7.05 9.41 1.36
C VAL A 79 7.79 10.72 1.22
N ASP A 80 7.25 11.79 1.81
CA ASP A 80 7.83 13.14 1.69
C ASP A 80 8.03 13.56 0.21
N GLY A 81 7.04 13.19 -0.63
CA GLY A 81 7.06 13.43 -2.08
C GLY A 81 8.01 12.55 -2.89
N ARG A 82 8.80 11.66 -2.25
CA ARG A 82 9.73 10.77 -2.95
C ARG A 82 9.10 9.41 -3.25
N PRO A 83 9.05 8.98 -4.53
CA PRO A 83 8.55 7.67 -4.88
C PRO A 83 9.56 6.58 -4.49
N THR A 84 9.07 5.53 -3.84
CA THR A 84 9.79 4.32 -3.47
C THR A 84 8.97 3.11 -3.87
N LEU A 85 9.55 2.21 -4.65
CA LEU A 85 8.90 0.95 -5.00
C LEU A 85 8.75 0.09 -3.74
N MET A 86 7.55 -0.40 -3.47
CA MET A 86 7.31 -1.37 -2.41
C MET A 86 7.43 -2.78 -2.99
N PRO A 87 8.43 -3.58 -2.58
CA PRO A 87 8.55 -4.95 -3.07
C PRO A 87 7.37 -5.81 -2.59
N ALA A 88 6.84 -6.62 -3.50
CA ALA A 88 5.90 -7.68 -3.15
C ALA A 88 6.61 -8.75 -2.30
N ARG A 89 5.91 -9.31 -1.31
CA ARG A 89 6.40 -10.42 -0.51
C ARG A 89 5.40 -11.58 -0.57
N PRO A 90 5.88 -12.82 -0.67
CA PRO A 90 5.02 -13.98 -0.46
C PRO A 90 4.52 -13.99 0.98
N PHE A 91 3.29 -14.49 1.17
CA PHE A 91 2.75 -14.81 2.49
C PHE A 91 3.50 -15.98 3.14
#